data_AF-A0A2V9J5Y4-F1
#
_entry.id   AF-A0A2V9J5Y4-F1
#
_cell.length_a   1.000
_cell.length_b   1.000
_cell.length_c   1.000
_cell.angle_alpha   90.00
_cell.angle_beta   90.00
_cell.angle_gamma   90.00
#
_symmetry.space_group_name_H-M   'P 1'
#
loop_
_entity.id
_entity.type
_entity.pdbx_description
1 polymer ?
#
loop_
_entity_poly.entity_id
_entity_poly.type
_entity_poly.pdbx_seq_one_letter_code
_entity_poly.pdbx_strand_id
1 'polypeptide(L)'
;DVALLRELARQEGFGLDVLPTVEMRGERVSSSRIRELLSEGRAHLAGRLLGRPFSVAGPIVTGIGVGQKQTVPTLNLAPYEEQLP
;
A
#
# COMPACT_ATOMS: atom_id res chain seq x y z
N ASP A 1 9.83 14.97 15.26
CA ASP A 1 11.25 15.25 14.97
C ASP A 1 12.12 14.29 15.78
N VAL A 2 13.20 13.78 15.20
CA VAL A 2 14.11 12.83 15.85
C VAL A 2 14.82 13.49 17.04
N ALA A 3 15.14 14.79 16.96
CA ALA A 3 15.79 15.49 18.06
C ALA A 3 14.89 15.54 19.31
N LEU A 4 13.60 15.86 19.13
CA LEU A 4 12.61 15.82 20.21
C LEU A 4 12.48 14.42 20.82
N LEU A 5 12.37 13.38 19.98
CA LEU A 5 12.27 11.99 20.45
C LEU A 5 13.50 11.57 21.25
N ARG A 6 14.70 12.04 20.88
CA ARG A 6 15.95 11.75 21.59
C ARG A 6 15.99 12.40 22.97
N GLU A 7 15.48 13.62 23.11
CA GLU A 7 15.38 14.28 24.41
C GLU A 7 14.41 13.57 25.34
N LEU A 8 13.23 13.20 24.84
CA LEU A 8 12.24 12.46 25.63
C LEU A 8 12.75 11.07 26.04
N ALA A 9 13.44 10.36 25.14
CA ALA A 9 14.06 9.07 25.45
C ALA A 9 15.04 9.17 26.63
N ARG A 10 15.82 10.25 26.69
CA ARG A 10 16.76 10.53 27.79
C ARG A 10 16.05 10.88 29.09
N GLN A 11 14.96 11.65 29.04
CA GLN A 11 14.20 12.08 30.22
C GLN A 11 13.41 10.93 30.85
N GLU A 12 12.76 10.12 30.02
CA GLU A 12 11.81 9.09 30.44
C GLU A 12 12.43 7.69 30.52
N GLY A 13 13.71 7.53 30.10
CA GLY A 13 14.47 6.29 30.25
C GLY A 13 14.11 5.16 29.29
N PHE A 14 13.53 5.46 28.12
CA PHE A 14 13.26 4.48 27.06
C PHE A 14 14.31 4.50 25.95
N GLY A 15 14.46 3.38 25.23
CA GLY A 15 15.38 3.27 24.10
C GLY A 15 14.82 3.92 22.83
N LEU A 16 15.66 4.66 22.10
CA LEU A 16 15.35 5.20 20.79
C LEU A 16 16.27 4.57 19.73
N ASP A 17 15.65 3.91 18.75
CA ASP A 17 16.33 3.46 17.53
C ASP A 17 15.78 4.24 16.32
N VAL A 18 16.68 4.77 15.50
CA VAL A 18 16.34 5.60 14.34
C VAL A 18 16.81 4.87 13.10
N LEU A 19 15.86 4.24 12.42
CA LEU A 19 16.15 3.50 11.20
C LEU A 19 16.35 4.46 10.03
N PRO A 20 17.35 4.20 9.16
CA PRO A 20 17.51 4.94 7.92
C PRO A 20 16.30 4.73 7.00
N THR A 21 16.11 5.65 6.06
CA THR A 21 15.10 5.48 5.02
C THR A 21 15.44 4.26 4.17
N VAL A 22 14.43 3.43 3.90
CA VAL A 22 14.58 2.27 3.01
C VAL A 22 14.53 2.74 1.57
N GLU A 23 15.49 2.28 0.78
CA GLU A 23 15.55 2.54 -0.66
C GLU A 23 15.56 1.22 -1.43
N MET A 24 14.94 1.23 -2.60
CA MET A 24 14.95 0.12 -3.54
C MET A 24 15.32 0.66 -4.91
N ARG A 25 16.47 0.23 -5.45
CA ARG A 25 16.99 0.67 -6.77
C ARG A 25 17.09 2.20 -6.91
N GLY A 26 17.47 2.89 -5.83
CA GLY A 26 17.58 4.35 -5.79
C GLY A 26 16.25 5.09 -5.63
N GLU A 27 15.14 4.37 -5.44
CA GLU A 27 13.84 4.96 -5.15
C GLU A 27 13.49 4.78 -3.67
N ARG A 28 13.09 5.86 -3.02
CA ARG A 28 12.62 5.84 -1.63
C ARG A 28 11.35 5.02 -1.50
N VAL A 29 11.38 4.01 -0.62
CA VAL A 29 10.19 3.24 -0.26
C VAL A 29 9.35 4.07 0.73
N SER A 30 8.18 4.51 0.29
CA SER A 30 7.25 5.27 1.13
C SER A 30 5.80 5.10 0.70
N SER A 31 4.85 5.24 1.64
CA SER A 31 3.42 5.10 1.35
C SER A 31 2.91 6.16 0.37
N SER A 32 3.43 7.39 0.43
CA SER A 32 3.06 8.44 -0.54
C SER A 32 3.46 8.05 -1.96
N ARG A 33 4.69 7.57 -2.14
CA ARG A 33 5.17 7.13 -3.44
C ARG A 33 4.42 5.92 -3.98
N ILE A 34 4.11 4.96 -3.12
CA ILE A 34 3.31 3.79 -3.48
C ILE A 34 1.90 4.22 -3.94
N ARG A 35 1.26 5.17 -3.24
CA ARG A 35 -0.06 5.69 -3.63
C ARG A 35 -0.04 6.45 -4.95
N GLU A 36 0.98 7.26 -5.20
CA GLU A 36 1.18 7.93 -6.51
C GLU A 36 1.30 6.90 -7.65
N LEU A 37 2.12 5.87 -7.48
CA LEU A 37 2.26 4.83 -8.50
C LEU A 37 0.95 4.10 -8.77
N LEU A 38 0.14 3.87 -7.74
CA LEU A 38 -1.16 3.22 -7.89
C LEU A 38 -2.18 4.12 -8.60
N SER A 39 -2.24 5.42 -8.27
CA SER A 39 -3.14 6.36 -8.95
C SER A 39 -2.75 6.60 -10.42
N GLU A 40 -1.46 6.46 -10.75
CA GLU A 40 -0.95 6.46 -12.13
C GLU A 40 -1.22 5.13 -12.89
N GLY A 41 -1.86 4.14 -12.26
CA GLY A 41 -2.10 2.81 -12.85
C GLY A 41 -0.84 1.93 -12.93
N ARG A 42 0.26 2.32 -12.27
CA ARG A 42 1.56 1.63 -12.30
C ARG A 42 1.70 0.61 -11.18
N ALA A 43 0.71 -0.28 -11.04
CA ALA A 43 0.64 -1.28 -9.97
C ALA A 43 1.87 -2.22 -9.90
N HIS A 44 2.51 -2.50 -11.05
CA HIS A 44 3.72 -3.31 -11.10
C HIS A 44 4.93 -2.65 -10.43
N LEU A 45 5.05 -1.32 -10.50
CA LEU A 45 6.12 -0.56 -9.81
C LEU A 45 5.82 -0.46 -8.33
N ALA A 46 4.57 -0.18 -7.96
CA ALA A 46 4.13 -0.22 -6.57
C ALA A 46 4.44 -1.58 -5.92
N GLY A 47 4.19 -2.67 -6.65
CA GLY A 47 4.49 -4.02 -6.17
C GLY A 47 5.98 -4.29 -5.93
N ARG A 48 6.88 -3.64 -6.66
CA ARG A 48 8.33 -3.71 -6.38
C ARG A 48 8.64 -3.08 -5.03
N LEU A 49 8.16 -1.85 -4.80
CA LEU A 49 8.39 -1.15 -3.52
C LEU A 49 7.74 -1.88 -2.33
N LEU A 50 6.61 -2.55 -2.54
CA LEU A 50 5.92 -3.35 -1.53
C LEU A 50 6.58 -4.72 -1.25
N GLY A 51 7.49 -5.18 -2.11
CA GLY A 51 8.05 -6.53 -2.06
C GLY A 51 7.06 -7.64 -2.42
N ARG A 52 5.85 -7.29 -2.89
CA ARG A 52 4.77 -8.20 -3.31
C ARG A 52 3.82 -7.49 -4.27
N PRO A 53 3.06 -8.21 -5.12
CA PRO A 53 1.99 -7.60 -5.91
C PRO A 53 1.00 -6.83 -5.04
N PHE A 54 0.56 -5.67 -5.53
CA PHE A 54 -0.57 -4.96 -4.91
C PHE A 54 -1.84 -5.79 -5.10
N SER A 55 -2.66 -5.88 -4.05
CA SER A 55 -3.87 -6.69 -4.03
C SER A 55 -4.96 -6.02 -3.21
N VAL A 56 -6.20 -6.20 -3.64
CA VAL A 56 -7.39 -5.85 -2.87
C VAL A 56 -8.10 -7.14 -2.46
N ALA A 57 -8.67 -7.17 -1.26
CA ALA A 57 -9.61 -8.19 -0.85
C ALA A 57 -11.02 -7.62 -0.94
N GLY A 58 -12.07 -8.32 -0.49
CA GLY A 58 -13.43 -7.78 -0.43
C GLY A 58 -14.51 -8.83 -0.65
N PRO A 59 -15.74 -8.59 -0.17
CA PRO A 59 -16.84 -9.51 -0.41
C PRO A 59 -17.20 -9.54 -1.90
N ILE A 60 -17.53 -10.73 -2.40
CA ILE A 60 -18.03 -10.92 -3.76
C ILE A 60 -19.48 -10.41 -3.81
N VAL A 61 -19.79 -9.59 -4.81
CA VAL A 61 -21.12 -9.03 -5.02
C VAL A 61 -21.66 -9.36 -6.41
N THR A 62 -22.98 -9.28 -6.54
CA THR A 62 -23.67 -9.42 -7.83
C THR A 62 -23.34 -8.22 -8.71
N GLY A 63 -22.85 -8.47 -9.92
CA GLY A 63 -22.66 -7.44 -10.96
C GLY A 63 -23.73 -7.51 -12.05
N ILE A 64 -23.50 -6.82 -13.17
CA ILE A 64 -24.44 -6.74 -14.31
C ILE A 64 -24.52 -8.02 -15.19
N GLY A 65 -23.96 -9.14 -14.74
CA GLY A 65 -24.09 -10.45 -15.41
C GLY A 65 -23.30 -10.65 -16.72
N VAL A 66 -22.36 -9.76 -17.07
CA VAL A 66 -21.56 -9.88 -18.32
C VAL A 66 -20.68 -11.14 -18.33
N GLY A 67 -20.03 -11.46 -17.21
CA GLY A 67 -19.17 -12.64 -17.09
C GLY A 67 -19.91 -13.98 -17.16
N GLN A 68 -21.23 -14.01 -16.99
CA GLN A 68 -22.01 -15.24 -17.21
C GLN A 68 -22.23 -15.54 -18.70
N LYS A 69 -22.12 -14.54 -19.56
CA LYS A 69 -22.29 -14.66 -21.02
C LYS A 69 -20.99 -15.00 -21.74
N GLN A 70 -19.85 -14.72 -21.11
CA GLN A 70 -18.53 -15.09 -21.59
C GLN A 70 -18.11 -16.36 -20.84
N THR A 71 -17.48 -17.33 -21.50
CA THR A 71 -17.10 -18.63 -20.90
C THR A 71 -16.00 -18.54 -19.82
N VAL A 72 -15.77 -17.36 -19.25
CA VAL A 72 -14.72 -17.07 -18.27
C VAL A 72 -15.39 -16.55 -16.98
N PRO A 73 -15.29 -17.28 -15.87
CA PRO A 73 -15.88 -16.84 -14.61
C PRO A 73 -15.21 -15.56 -14.11
N THR A 74 -16.02 -14.58 -13.68
CA THR A 74 -15.56 -13.30 -13.15
C THR A 74 -16.16 -13.02 -11.78
N LEU A 75 -15.43 -12.30 -10.92
CA LEU A 75 -15.91 -11.83 -9.62
C LEU A 75 -16.05 -10.31 -9.66
N ASN A 76 -17.15 -9.79 -9.13
CA ASN A 76 -17.25 -8.37 -8.80
C ASN A 76 -16.99 -8.25 -7.30
N LEU A 77 -16.12 -7.32 -6.90
CA LEU A 77 -15.83 -7.03 -5.50
C LEU A 77 -16.65 -5.80 -5.07
N ALA A 78 -17.12 -5.79 -3.83
CA ALA A 78 -17.76 -4.59 -3.27
C ALA A 78 -16.77 -3.40 -3.27
N PRO A 79 -17.26 -2.15 -3.40
CA PRO A 79 -16.42 -0.97 -3.25
C PRO A 79 -15.66 -1.02 -1.93
N TYR A 80 -14.35 -0.78 -1.99
CA TYR A 80 -13.53 -0.61 -0.79
C TYR A 80 -13.72 0.80 -0.25
N GLU A 81 -14.37 0.93 0.91
CA GLU A 81 -14.66 2.24 1.52
C GLU A 81 -13.38 2.94 2.02
N GLU A 82 -12.36 2.19 2.43
CA GLU A 82 -10.99 2.71 2.60
C GLU A 82 -10.28 2.76 1.24
N GLN A 83 -10.69 3.78 0.48
CA GLN A 83 -10.07 4.38 -0.71
C GLN A 83 -8.82 3.66 -1.23
N LEU A 84 -9.02 2.89 -2.31
CA LEU A 84 -8.01 2.86 -3.36
C LEU A 84 -7.66 4.30 -3.75
N PRO A 85 -6.38 4.61 -4.00
CA PRO A 85 -5.94 5.98 -4.29
C PRO A 85 -6.67 6.59 -5.48
#